data_AF-A0A0U2VW90-F1
#
_entry.id   AF-A0A0U2VW90-F1
#
_cell.length_a   1.000
_cell.length_b   1.000
_cell.length_c   1.000
_cell.angle_alpha   90.00
_cell.angle_beta   90.00
_cell.angle_gamma   90.00
#
_symmetry.space_group_name_H-M   'P 1'
#
loop_
_entity.id
_entity.type
_entity.pdbx_description
1 polymer ?
#
loop_
_entity_poly.entity_id
_entity_poly.type
_entity_poly.pdbx_seq_one_letter_code
_entity_poly.pdbx_strand_id
1 'polypeptide(L)'
;MRRTVVVLVLFFLFAATGAYAHLTGAFADFLVSVHDEETIAKLKLEMQRTKNDIEAMTPQVRQKEQVFSARRNSAAAQLQFYDDFGMEAWLSLMLQAQDPVDIIGGQWLMARSLDRYMQELDRLYAEYMQVKTAKESLEGHQRLLRGMERQLQARARFMADNSDAAIDQLANYLDIDWMSEVEEPLLQSLASDRELAEKQLPQWAVPGTAAGALYKLEEQWLNDRSELAYFFRADHIYAVYEKPDLHVMLIGQLLNKENGTAELQFEAGFFNGFLMPDTLLEELRGFAVGTAGLEAAAGSPAPYYWQQANGALLLRTNE
;
A
#
# COMPACT_ATOMS: atom_id res chain seq x y z
N MET A 1 44.54 -15.54 -35.25
CA MET A 1 43.72 -14.61 -34.44
C MET A 1 42.25 -14.56 -34.84
N ARG A 2 41.88 -14.61 -36.14
CA ARG A 2 40.46 -14.61 -36.58
C ARG A 2 39.62 -15.83 -36.13
N ARG A 3 40.23 -17.01 -36.01
CA ARG A 3 39.53 -18.25 -35.58
C ARG A 3 39.22 -18.29 -34.08
N THR A 4 40.04 -17.67 -33.25
CA THR A 4 39.86 -17.66 -31.78
C THR A 4 38.73 -16.73 -31.34
N VAL A 5 38.50 -15.63 -32.06
CA VAL A 5 37.40 -14.68 -31.79
C VAL A 5 36.04 -15.29 -32.16
N VAL A 6 35.95 -16.07 -33.25
CA VAL A 6 34.69 -16.71 -33.67
C VAL A 6 34.24 -17.79 -32.68
N VAL A 7 35.18 -18.54 -32.09
CA VAL A 7 34.85 -19.57 -31.08
C VAL A 7 34.36 -18.94 -29.77
N LEU A 8 34.94 -17.80 -29.36
CA LEU A 8 34.52 -17.07 -28.16
C LEU A 8 33.12 -16.44 -28.29
N VAL A 9 32.77 -15.94 -29.49
CA VAL A 9 31.42 -15.42 -29.77
C VAL A 9 30.38 -16.54 -29.84
N LEU A 10 30.71 -17.70 -30.43
CA LEU A 10 29.81 -18.86 -30.43
C LEU A 10 29.60 -19.43 -29.02
N PHE A 11 30.62 -19.44 -28.16
CA PHE A 11 30.48 -19.93 -26.79
C PHE A 11 29.61 -19.00 -25.91
N PHE A 12 29.68 -17.68 -26.14
CA PHE A 12 28.79 -16.72 -25.48
C PHE A 12 27.34 -16.82 -25.97
N LEU A 13 27.11 -17.12 -27.24
CA LEU A 13 25.76 -17.33 -27.79
C LEU A 13 25.08 -18.61 -27.27
N PHE A 14 25.83 -19.67 -26.96
CA PHE A 14 25.29 -20.91 -26.38
C PHE A 14 25.05 -20.87 -24.87
N ALA A 15 25.71 -19.96 -24.14
CA ALA A 15 25.51 -19.81 -22.70
C ALA A 15 24.20 -19.05 -22.36
N ALA A 16 23.71 -18.19 -23.26
CA ALA A 16 22.47 -17.44 -23.07
C ALA A 16 21.20 -18.27 -23.31
N THR A 17 21.28 -19.37 -24.05
CA THR A 17 20.10 -20.20 -24.40
C THR A 17 19.67 -21.15 -23.27
N GLY A 18 20.55 -21.44 -22.31
CA GLY A 18 20.23 -22.33 -21.19
C GLY A 18 19.22 -21.74 -20.21
N ALA A 19 19.29 -20.42 -19.94
CA ALA A 19 18.33 -19.73 -19.08
C ALA A 19 16.95 -19.58 -19.76
N TYR A 20 16.95 -19.26 -21.06
CA TYR A 20 15.71 -19.12 -21.85
C TYR A 20 14.90 -20.42 -21.97
N ALA A 21 15.57 -21.58 -22.04
CA ALA A 21 14.89 -22.88 -22.11
C ALA A 21 14.25 -23.32 -20.79
N HIS A 22 14.71 -22.78 -19.65
CA HIS A 22 14.12 -23.04 -18.33
C HIS A 22 12.89 -22.18 -18.03
N LEU A 23 12.76 -21.02 -18.70
CA LEU A 23 11.59 -20.13 -18.62
C LEU A 23 10.47 -20.59 -19.57
N THR A 24 10.81 -21.05 -20.77
CA THR A 24 9.85 -21.67 -21.70
C THR A 24 9.39 -23.03 -21.16
N GLY A 25 8.14 -23.14 -20.71
CA GLY A 25 7.58 -24.37 -20.14
C GLY A 25 7.33 -24.31 -18.63
N ALA A 26 7.62 -23.19 -17.95
CA ALA A 26 7.36 -23.04 -16.53
C ALA A 26 5.86 -23.19 -16.20
N PHE A 27 4.97 -22.61 -17.02
CA PHE A 27 3.53 -22.85 -16.86
C PHE A 27 3.13 -24.27 -17.25
N ALA A 28 3.82 -24.91 -18.21
CA ALA A 28 3.49 -26.27 -18.66
C ALA A 28 3.78 -27.31 -17.57
N ASP A 29 4.96 -27.27 -16.97
CA ASP A 29 5.34 -28.17 -15.87
C ASP A 29 4.46 -27.91 -14.63
N PHE A 30 4.03 -26.67 -14.43
CA PHE A 30 3.22 -26.27 -13.28
C PHE A 30 1.73 -26.66 -13.42
N LEU A 31 1.09 -26.38 -14.56
CA LEU A 31 -0.33 -26.70 -14.77
C LEU A 31 -0.58 -28.20 -14.94
N VAL A 32 0.42 -28.96 -15.37
CA VAL A 32 0.36 -30.43 -15.41
C VAL A 32 0.52 -31.04 -14.01
N SER A 33 1.29 -30.40 -13.12
CA SER A 33 1.56 -30.91 -11.77
C SER A 33 0.56 -30.46 -10.71
N VAL A 34 -0.10 -29.32 -10.89
CA VAL A 34 -1.08 -28.77 -9.95
C VAL A 34 -2.50 -28.95 -10.49
N HIS A 35 -3.35 -29.67 -9.74
CA HIS A 35 -4.76 -29.78 -10.10
C HIS A 35 -5.44 -28.39 -10.11
N ASP A 36 -6.26 -28.14 -11.13
CA ASP A 36 -6.91 -26.87 -11.48
C ASP A 36 -7.52 -26.13 -10.26
N GLU A 37 -8.11 -26.87 -9.31
CA GLU A 37 -8.72 -26.31 -8.09
C GLU A 37 -7.71 -25.74 -7.08
N GLU A 38 -6.50 -26.29 -6.98
CA GLU A 38 -5.46 -25.82 -6.05
C GLU A 38 -4.82 -24.52 -6.53
N THR A 39 -4.65 -24.33 -7.85
CA THR A 39 -4.08 -23.09 -8.44
C THR A 39 -4.94 -21.86 -8.14
N ILE A 40 -6.25 -22.02 -7.98
CA ILE A 40 -7.19 -20.91 -7.72
C ILE A 40 -7.56 -20.79 -6.24
N ALA A 41 -7.31 -21.82 -5.43
CA ALA A 41 -7.69 -21.86 -4.02
C ALA A 41 -7.03 -20.73 -3.23
N LYS A 42 -5.74 -20.45 -3.47
CA LYS A 42 -5.01 -19.34 -2.81
C LYS A 42 -5.65 -17.99 -3.13
N LEU A 43 -5.97 -17.71 -4.40
CA LEU A 43 -6.65 -16.46 -4.78
C LEU A 43 -8.06 -16.34 -4.19
N LYS A 44 -8.85 -17.43 -4.17
CA LYS A 44 -10.19 -17.44 -3.55
C LYS A 44 -10.11 -17.21 -2.03
N LEU A 45 -9.10 -17.77 -1.37
CA LEU A 45 -8.87 -17.57 0.06
C LEU A 45 -8.54 -16.10 0.37
N GLU A 46 -7.64 -15.49 -0.40
CA GLU A 46 -7.29 -14.06 -0.29
C GLU A 46 -8.51 -13.16 -0.54
N MET A 47 -9.33 -13.51 -1.54
CA MET A 47 -10.59 -12.81 -1.80
C MET A 47 -11.56 -12.91 -0.62
N GLN A 48 -11.70 -14.08 0.01
CA GLN A 48 -12.58 -14.26 1.15
C GLN A 48 -12.07 -13.53 2.40
N ARG A 49 -10.76 -13.54 2.65
CA ARG A 49 -10.13 -12.75 3.72
C ARG A 49 -10.43 -11.26 3.55
N THR A 50 -10.17 -10.74 2.35
CA THR A 50 -10.43 -9.33 2.01
C THR A 50 -11.91 -8.97 2.20
N LYS A 51 -12.85 -9.85 1.83
CA LYS A 51 -14.29 -9.65 2.08
C LYS A 51 -14.61 -9.56 3.57
N ASN A 52 -14.06 -10.48 4.37
CA ASN A 52 -14.26 -10.48 5.82
C ASN A 52 -13.72 -9.19 6.45
N ASP A 53 -12.56 -8.70 6.00
CA ASP A 53 -11.98 -7.44 6.47
C ASP A 53 -12.87 -6.24 6.14
N ILE A 54 -13.40 -6.18 4.91
CA ILE A 54 -14.37 -5.16 4.50
C ILE A 54 -15.62 -5.19 5.40
N GLU A 55 -16.18 -6.38 5.63
CA GLU A 55 -17.36 -6.57 6.47
C GLU A 55 -17.11 -6.13 7.93
N ALA A 56 -15.92 -6.42 8.47
CA ALA A 56 -15.52 -6.02 9.81
C ALA A 56 -15.23 -4.52 9.94
N MET A 57 -14.61 -3.91 8.94
CA MET A 57 -14.22 -2.49 8.94
C MET A 57 -15.39 -1.55 8.67
N THR A 58 -16.32 -1.93 7.80
CA THR A 58 -17.46 -1.10 7.40
C THR A 58 -18.27 -0.54 8.59
N PRO A 59 -18.67 -1.33 9.61
CA PRO A 59 -19.37 -0.77 10.77
C PRO A 59 -18.48 0.14 11.62
N GLN A 60 -17.18 -0.15 11.74
CA GLN A 60 -16.23 0.67 12.52
C GLN A 60 -16.04 2.05 11.87
N VAL A 61 -15.91 2.11 10.54
CA VAL A 61 -15.84 3.37 9.78
C VAL A 61 -17.11 4.18 9.99
N ARG A 62 -18.29 3.55 9.83
CA ARG A 62 -19.59 4.22 10.07
C ARG A 62 -19.72 4.76 11.49
N GLN A 63 -19.28 4.01 12.49
CA GLN A 63 -19.30 4.47 13.88
C GLN A 63 -18.37 5.68 14.09
N LYS A 64 -17.14 5.64 13.58
CA LYS A 64 -16.20 6.77 13.67
C LYS A 64 -16.76 8.02 12.98
N GLU A 65 -17.37 7.87 11.82
CA GLU A 65 -18.03 8.97 11.09
C GLU A 65 -19.18 9.58 11.89
N GLN A 66 -20.04 8.75 12.51
CA GLN A 66 -21.14 9.24 13.33
C GLN A 66 -20.64 10.02 14.54
N VAL A 67 -19.64 9.50 15.25
CA VAL A 67 -19.03 10.17 16.41
C VAL A 67 -18.40 11.50 15.99
N PHE A 68 -17.65 11.52 14.90
CA PHE A 68 -17.04 12.73 14.36
C PHE A 68 -18.10 13.76 13.95
N SER A 69 -19.15 13.35 13.22
CA SER A 69 -20.21 14.25 12.77
C SER A 69 -20.97 14.88 13.93
N ALA A 70 -21.24 14.13 15.00
CA ALA A 70 -21.88 14.67 16.19
C ALA A 70 -21.02 15.76 16.86
N ARG A 71 -19.70 15.51 16.99
CA ARG A 71 -18.76 16.45 17.62
C ARG A 71 -18.47 17.68 16.76
N ARG A 72 -18.38 17.50 15.44
CA ARG A 72 -18.25 18.59 14.47
C ARG A 72 -19.43 19.55 14.57
N ASN A 73 -20.65 19.03 14.69
CA ASN A 73 -21.84 19.87 14.82
C ASN A 73 -21.83 20.68 16.13
N SER A 74 -21.39 20.09 17.24
CA SER A 74 -21.20 20.81 18.50
C SER A 74 -20.13 21.90 18.40
N ALA A 75 -18.97 21.59 17.80
CA ALA A 75 -17.90 22.57 17.61
C ALA A 75 -18.34 23.72 16.68
N ALA A 76 -19.07 23.42 15.60
CA ALA A 76 -19.61 24.44 14.70
C ALA A 76 -20.59 25.39 15.43
N ALA A 77 -21.47 24.84 16.27
CA ALA A 77 -22.39 25.66 17.08
C ALA A 77 -21.63 26.56 18.07
N GLN A 78 -20.55 26.06 18.67
CA GLN A 78 -19.71 26.83 19.58
C GLN A 78 -18.91 27.92 18.84
N LEU A 79 -18.42 27.63 17.64
CA LEU A 79 -17.79 28.64 16.76
C LEU A 79 -18.76 29.77 16.43
N GLN A 80 -19.99 29.43 16.02
CA GLN A 80 -21.05 30.39 15.70
C GLN A 80 -21.39 31.25 16.92
N PHE A 81 -21.50 30.65 18.11
CA PHE A 81 -21.73 31.40 19.34
C PHE A 81 -20.61 32.44 19.60
N TYR A 82 -19.34 32.08 19.40
CA TYR A 82 -18.23 33.03 19.58
C TYR A 82 -18.19 34.11 18.50
N ASP A 83 -18.55 33.78 17.25
CA ASP A 83 -18.63 34.74 16.15
C ASP A 83 -19.77 35.75 16.37
N ASP A 84 -20.96 35.26 16.74
CA ASP A 84 -22.16 36.07 16.90
C ASP A 84 -22.17 36.89 18.20
N PHE A 85 -21.72 36.29 19.31
CA PHE A 85 -21.90 36.86 20.66
C PHE A 85 -20.59 37.07 21.44
N GLY A 86 -19.45 36.56 20.95
CA GLY A 86 -18.21 36.55 21.72
C GLY A 86 -17.68 37.94 22.05
N MET A 87 -17.68 38.85 21.07
CA MET A 87 -17.22 40.23 21.27
C MET A 87 -18.18 41.03 22.15
N GLU A 88 -19.50 40.85 21.99
CA GLU A 88 -20.51 41.55 22.79
C GLU A 88 -20.51 41.07 24.24
N ALA A 89 -20.40 39.77 24.47
CA ALA A 89 -20.24 39.18 25.80
C ALA A 89 -18.94 39.68 26.48
N TRP A 90 -17.85 39.76 25.73
CA TRP A 90 -16.57 40.30 26.23
C TRP A 90 -16.68 41.78 26.59
N LEU A 91 -17.26 42.61 25.71
CA LEU A 91 -17.49 44.03 25.97
C LEU A 91 -18.41 44.25 27.18
N SER A 92 -19.48 43.45 27.31
CA SER A 92 -20.39 43.51 28.46
C SER A 92 -19.67 43.18 29.77
N LEU A 93 -18.79 42.17 29.78
CA LEU A 93 -17.97 41.83 30.96
C LEU A 93 -17.03 42.98 31.35
N MET A 94 -16.42 43.66 30.37
CA MET A 94 -15.55 44.82 30.63
C MET A 94 -16.33 46.04 31.13
N LEU A 95 -17.53 46.29 30.60
CA LEU A 95 -18.36 47.45 30.96
C LEU A 95 -19.07 47.29 32.32
N GLN A 96 -19.30 46.07 32.78
CA GLN A 96 -19.95 45.79 34.08
C GLN A 96 -18.95 45.62 35.24
N ALA A 97 -17.65 45.49 34.94
CA ALA A 97 -16.62 45.33 35.96
C ALA A 97 -16.46 46.62 36.79
N GLN A 98 -16.61 46.51 38.12
CA GLN A 98 -16.49 47.65 39.03
C GLN A 98 -15.07 47.81 39.60
N ASP A 99 -14.27 46.73 39.58
CA ASP A 99 -12.89 46.70 40.08
C ASP A 99 -11.92 46.20 38.98
N PRO A 100 -10.69 46.76 38.87
CA PRO A 100 -9.60 46.20 38.07
C PRO A 100 -9.37 44.68 38.23
N VAL A 101 -9.62 44.12 39.41
CA VAL A 101 -9.53 42.67 39.67
C VAL A 101 -10.58 41.88 38.86
N ASP A 102 -11.80 42.42 38.72
CA ASP A 102 -12.88 41.77 37.96
C ASP A 102 -12.56 41.76 36.45
N ILE A 103 -11.95 42.83 35.95
CA ILE A 103 -11.47 42.93 34.56
C ILE A 103 -10.44 41.82 34.28
N ILE A 104 -9.44 41.68 35.16
CA ILE A 104 -8.39 40.66 35.00
C ILE A 104 -8.98 39.25 35.12
N GLY A 105 -9.91 39.03 36.05
CA GLY A 105 -10.62 37.76 36.20
C GLY A 105 -11.44 37.38 34.96
N GLY A 106 -12.17 38.33 34.38
CA GLY A 106 -12.94 38.14 33.15
C GLY A 106 -12.06 37.83 31.93
N GLN A 107 -10.93 38.53 31.79
CA GLN A 107 -9.95 38.25 30.75
C GLN A 107 -9.36 36.84 30.89
N TRP A 108 -8.99 36.45 32.12
CA TRP A 108 -8.45 35.11 32.40
C TRP A 108 -9.47 34.00 32.08
N LEU A 109 -10.74 34.19 32.45
CA LEU A 109 -11.82 33.24 32.14
C LEU A 109 -12.02 33.08 30.61
N MET A 110 -12.02 34.19 29.87
CA MET A 110 -12.18 34.16 28.42
C MET A 110 -11.00 33.48 27.74
N ALA A 111 -9.76 33.84 28.11
CA ALA A 111 -8.54 33.20 27.62
C ALA A 111 -8.57 31.68 27.86
N ARG A 112 -8.91 31.26 29.09
CA ARG A 112 -9.05 29.84 29.43
C ARG A 112 -10.14 29.12 28.61
N SER A 113 -11.24 29.81 28.28
CA SER A 113 -12.30 29.23 27.46
C SER A 113 -11.84 29.04 26.00
N LEU A 114 -11.13 30.01 25.45
CA LEU A 114 -10.56 29.95 24.10
C LEU A 114 -9.50 28.86 24.00
N ASP A 115 -8.61 28.76 25.00
CA ASP A 115 -7.60 27.69 25.08
C ASP A 115 -8.25 26.31 25.09
N ARG A 116 -9.32 26.13 25.88
CA ARG A 116 -10.08 24.87 25.89
C ARG A 116 -10.71 24.59 24.53
N TYR A 117 -11.29 25.59 23.89
CA TYR A 117 -11.92 25.43 22.58
C TYR A 117 -10.90 25.09 21.48
N MET A 118 -9.72 25.71 21.50
CA MET A 118 -8.62 25.35 20.61
C MET A 118 -8.18 23.89 20.80
N GLN A 119 -8.07 23.41 22.04
CA GLN A 119 -7.79 22.01 22.32
C GLN A 119 -8.89 21.06 21.81
N GLU A 120 -10.15 21.48 21.87
CA GLU A 120 -11.28 20.72 21.32
C GLU A 120 -11.23 20.66 19.79
N LEU A 121 -10.83 21.74 19.12
CA LEU A 121 -10.60 21.77 17.66
C LEU A 121 -9.42 20.88 17.24
N ASP A 122 -8.31 20.91 17.97
CA ASP A 122 -7.16 20.03 17.72
C ASP A 122 -7.57 18.55 17.85
N ARG A 123 -8.37 18.24 18.88
CA ARG A 123 -8.94 16.90 19.05
C ARG A 123 -9.88 16.53 17.91
N LEU A 124 -10.75 17.44 17.48
CA LEU A 124 -11.66 17.22 16.37
C LEU A 124 -10.91 16.95 15.06
N TYR A 125 -9.81 17.67 14.83
CA TYR A 125 -8.91 17.43 13.69
C TYR A 125 -8.26 16.04 13.76
N ALA A 126 -7.74 15.64 14.93
CA ALA A 126 -7.18 14.30 15.10
C ALA A 126 -8.24 13.21 14.84
N GLU A 127 -9.48 13.41 15.29
CA GLU A 127 -10.60 12.50 15.04
C GLU A 127 -10.99 12.44 13.55
N TYR A 128 -11.00 13.59 12.86
CA TYR A 128 -11.17 13.63 11.41
C TYR A 128 -10.11 12.82 10.69
N MET A 129 -8.83 12.97 11.06
CA MET A 129 -7.73 12.22 10.45
C MET A 129 -7.88 10.70 10.65
N GLN A 130 -8.40 10.27 11.81
CA GLN A 130 -8.72 8.85 12.03
C GLN A 130 -9.86 8.37 11.13
N VAL A 131 -10.91 9.16 10.94
CA VAL A 131 -12.02 8.83 10.03
C VAL A 131 -11.51 8.72 8.60
N LYS A 132 -10.74 9.73 8.15
CA LYS A 132 -10.13 9.76 6.81
C LYS A 132 -9.30 8.50 6.56
N THR A 133 -8.36 8.20 7.45
CA THR A 133 -7.49 7.00 7.33
C THR A 133 -8.31 5.70 7.30
N ALA A 134 -9.37 5.60 8.10
CA ALA A 134 -10.21 4.40 8.13
C ALA A 134 -11.03 4.23 6.84
N LYS A 135 -11.55 5.32 6.26
CA LYS A 135 -12.22 5.31 4.95
C LYS A 135 -11.25 4.91 3.84
N GLU A 136 -10.08 5.54 3.77
CA GLU A 136 -9.05 5.25 2.76
C GLU A 136 -8.62 3.78 2.82
N SER A 137 -8.46 3.23 4.03
CA SER A 137 -8.17 1.81 4.23
C SER A 137 -9.30 0.90 3.71
N LEU A 138 -10.57 1.23 4.02
CA LEU A 138 -11.72 0.47 3.52
C LEU A 138 -11.82 0.52 1.98
N GLU A 139 -11.67 1.70 1.40
CA GLU A 139 -11.65 1.90 -0.05
C GLU A 139 -10.50 1.13 -0.69
N GLY A 140 -9.33 1.10 -0.05
CA GLY A 140 -8.20 0.27 -0.43
C GLY A 140 -8.57 -1.21 -0.51
N HIS A 141 -9.18 -1.79 0.53
CA HIS A 141 -9.61 -3.19 0.52
C HIS A 141 -10.65 -3.47 -0.58
N GLN A 142 -11.58 -2.54 -0.81
CA GLN A 142 -12.56 -2.66 -1.90
C GLN A 142 -11.89 -2.62 -3.28
N ARG A 143 -10.88 -1.77 -3.49
CA ARG A 143 -10.10 -1.74 -4.74
C ARG A 143 -9.34 -3.06 -4.95
N LEU A 144 -8.71 -3.58 -3.90
CA LEU A 144 -8.00 -4.85 -3.93
C LEU A 144 -8.95 -6.01 -4.28
N LEU A 145 -10.13 -6.07 -3.63
CA LEU A 145 -11.16 -7.06 -3.92
C LEU A 145 -11.57 -7.03 -5.39
N ARG A 146 -11.80 -5.84 -5.95
CA ARG A 146 -12.09 -5.70 -7.40
C ARG A 146 -10.94 -6.16 -8.28
N GLY A 147 -9.68 -5.96 -7.86
CA GLY A 147 -8.51 -6.54 -8.54
C GLY A 147 -8.57 -8.07 -8.56
N MET A 148 -8.82 -8.71 -7.42
CA MET A 148 -8.92 -10.17 -7.33
C MET A 148 -10.11 -10.72 -8.15
N GLU A 149 -11.26 -10.03 -8.14
CA GLU A 149 -12.42 -10.41 -8.96
C GLU A 149 -12.10 -10.33 -10.46
N ARG A 150 -11.35 -9.31 -10.90
CA ARG A 150 -10.89 -9.19 -12.29
C ARG A 150 -9.90 -10.30 -12.67
N GLN A 151 -9.04 -10.76 -11.77
CA GLN A 151 -8.19 -11.94 -12.00
C GLN A 151 -9.03 -13.19 -12.28
N LEU A 152 -10.07 -13.43 -11.47
CA LEU A 152 -10.98 -14.57 -11.69
C LEU A 152 -11.77 -14.45 -13.00
N GLN A 153 -12.17 -13.23 -13.37
CA GLN A 153 -12.84 -12.99 -14.66
C GLN A 153 -11.90 -13.19 -15.85
N ALA A 154 -10.64 -12.75 -15.76
CA ALA A 154 -9.63 -12.97 -16.78
C ALA A 154 -9.41 -14.47 -17.01
N ARG A 155 -9.30 -15.26 -15.94
CA ARG A 155 -9.22 -16.72 -16.05
C ARG A 155 -10.45 -17.31 -16.73
N ALA A 156 -11.64 -16.91 -16.30
CA ALA A 156 -12.89 -17.44 -16.86
C ALA A 156 -13.00 -17.14 -18.37
N ARG A 157 -12.57 -15.95 -18.81
CA ARG A 157 -12.49 -15.59 -20.23
C ARG A 157 -11.46 -16.44 -20.95
N PHE A 158 -10.22 -16.52 -20.44
CA PHE A 158 -9.16 -17.33 -21.03
C PHE A 158 -9.57 -18.80 -21.20
N MET A 159 -10.21 -19.39 -20.19
CA MET A 159 -10.72 -20.77 -20.26
C MET A 159 -11.89 -20.93 -21.24
N ALA A 160 -12.73 -19.92 -21.39
CA ALA A 160 -13.84 -19.95 -22.35
C ALA A 160 -13.34 -19.80 -23.80
N ASP A 161 -12.39 -18.90 -24.03
CA ASP A 161 -11.81 -18.64 -25.36
C ASP A 161 -10.95 -19.82 -25.85
N ASN A 162 -10.46 -20.65 -24.93
CA ASN A 162 -9.61 -21.82 -25.21
C ASN A 162 -10.25 -23.14 -24.75
N SER A 163 -11.59 -23.26 -24.77
CA SER A 163 -12.31 -24.42 -24.23
C SER A 163 -11.93 -25.77 -24.85
N ASP A 164 -11.43 -25.74 -26.08
CA ASP A 164 -11.07 -26.94 -26.86
C ASP A 164 -9.58 -27.31 -26.74
N ALA A 165 -8.78 -26.47 -26.05
CA ALA A 165 -7.35 -26.67 -25.90
C ALA A 165 -7.02 -27.65 -24.76
N ALA A 166 -6.04 -28.52 -24.98
CA ALA A 166 -5.50 -29.35 -23.91
C ALA A 166 -4.70 -28.50 -22.90
N ILE A 167 -4.50 -29.01 -21.67
CA ILE A 167 -3.76 -28.29 -20.61
C ILE A 167 -2.37 -27.84 -21.08
N ASP A 168 -1.63 -28.71 -21.78
CA ASP A 168 -0.30 -28.38 -22.31
C ASP A 168 -0.35 -27.23 -23.33
N GLN A 169 -1.44 -27.10 -24.09
CA GLN A 169 -1.61 -26.00 -25.04
C GLN A 169 -1.97 -24.70 -24.34
N LEU A 170 -2.84 -24.74 -23.31
CA LEU A 170 -3.15 -23.58 -22.48
C LEU A 170 -1.89 -23.02 -21.81
N ALA A 171 -1.05 -23.91 -21.27
CA ALA A 171 0.22 -23.53 -20.66
C ALA A 171 1.17 -22.86 -21.66
N ASN A 172 1.27 -23.40 -22.88
CA ASN A 172 2.08 -22.78 -23.93
C ASN A 172 1.56 -21.39 -24.30
N TYR A 173 0.25 -21.16 -24.32
CA TYR A 173 -0.29 -19.81 -24.56
C TYR A 173 0.08 -18.85 -23.44
N LEU A 174 -0.01 -19.29 -22.18
CA LEU A 174 0.41 -18.47 -21.04
C LEU A 174 1.91 -18.15 -21.07
N ASP A 175 2.76 -19.12 -21.42
CA ASP A 175 4.20 -18.90 -21.59
C ASP A 175 4.49 -17.87 -22.71
N ILE A 176 3.80 -17.99 -23.86
CA ILE A 176 3.96 -17.06 -24.98
C ILE A 176 3.53 -15.65 -24.57
N ASP A 177 2.36 -15.49 -23.97
CA ASP A 177 1.85 -14.18 -23.54
C ASP A 177 2.75 -13.57 -22.47
N TRP A 178 3.25 -14.38 -21.53
CA TRP A 178 4.19 -13.96 -20.50
C TRP A 178 5.46 -13.37 -21.13
N MET A 179 6.15 -14.15 -21.96
CA MET A 179 7.43 -13.76 -22.56
C MET A 179 7.31 -12.61 -23.56
N SER A 180 6.20 -12.53 -24.29
CA SER A 180 6.03 -11.54 -25.36
C SER A 180 5.53 -10.19 -24.86
N GLU A 181 4.66 -10.16 -23.85
CA GLU A 181 3.91 -8.95 -23.50
C GLU A 181 4.00 -8.54 -22.02
N VAL A 182 4.41 -9.45 -21.12
CA VAL A 182 4.32 -9.23 -19.67
C VAL A 182 5.69 -9.10 -19.00
N GLU A 183 6.58 -10.06 -19.21
CA GLU A 183 7.81 -10.23 -18.44
C GLU A 183 8.69 -8.98 -18.43
N GLU A 184 9.14 -8.55 -19.61
CA GLU A 184 10.05 -7.43 -19.74
C GLU A 184 9.42 -6.10 -19.25
N PRO A 185 8.19 -5.72 -19.64
CA PRO A 185 7.54 -4.54 -19.08
C PRO A 185 7.37 -4.58 -17.57
N LEU A 186 6.96 -5.71 -17.00
CA LEU A 186 6.77 -5.86 -15.55
C LEU A 186 8.09 -5.71 -14.79
N LEU A 187 9.17 -6.34 -15.29
CA LEU A 187 10.50 -6.20 -14.73
C LEU A 187 10.99 -4.75 -14.78
N GLN A 188 10.71 -4.04 -15.87
CA GLN A 188 11.04 -2.61 -16.00
C GLN A 188 10.25 -1.76 -15.01
N SER A 189 8.94 -1.97 -14.84
CA SER A 189 8.13 -1.23 -13.87
C SER A 189 8.64 -1.49 -12.44
N LEU A 190 8.90 -2.76 -12.06
CA LEU A 190 9.45 -3.12 -10.75
C LEU A 190 10.85 -2.51 -10.50
N ALA A 191 11.71 -2.48 -11.52
CA ALA A 191 13.02 -1.85 -11.44
C ALA A 191 12.92 -0.33 -11.26
N SER A 192 12.01 0.32 -12.00
CA SER A 192 11.71 1.74 -11.86
C SER A 192 11.22 2.07 -10.45
N ASP A 193 10.31 1.26 -9.90
CA ASP A 193 9.77 1.45 -8.55
C ASP A 193 10.82 1.25 -7.47
N ARG A 194 11.75 0.30 -7.67
CA ARG A 194 12.91 0.13 -6.79
C ARG A 194 13.81 1.35 -6.81
N GLU A 195 14.15 1.86 -8.00
CA GLU A 195 14.96 3.06 -8.13
C GLU A 195 14.28 4.28 -7.48
N LEU A 196 12.95 4.38 -7.65
CA LEU A 196 12.14 5.47 -7.09
C LEU A 196 12.11 5.40 -5.55
N ALA A 197 11.91 4.21 -4.98
CA ALA A 197 11.98 3.97 -3.55
C ALA A 197 13.37 4.27 -2.97
N GLU A 198 14.44 3.86 -3.63
CA GLU A 198 15.82 4.07 -3.16
C GLU A 198 16.26 5.54 -3.25
N LYS A 199 16.02 6.21 -4.38
CA LYS A 199 16.52 7.57 -4.63
C LYS A 199 15.64 8.66 -4.03
N GLN A 200 14.34 8.41 -3.88
CA GLN A 200 13.38 9.41 -3.41
C GLN A 200 12.77 9.07 -2.06
N LEU A 201 13.39 8.16 -1.29
CA LEU A 201 12.96 7.83 0.07
C LEU A 201 12.70 9.06 0.96
N PRO A 202 13.54 10.12 0.97
CA PRO A 202 13.29 11.30 1.80
C PRO A 202 12.04 12.09 1.39
N GLN A 203 11.60 11.98 0.13
CA GLN A 203 10.39 12.63 -0.38
C GLN A 203 9.14 11.77 -0.11
N TRP A 204 9.32 10.45 -0.05
CA TRP A 204 8.26 9.51 0.28
C TRP A 204 7.98 9.49 1.80
N ALA A 205 9.03 9.61 2.61
CA ALA A 205 8.95 9.58 4.07
C ALA A 205 8.33 10.86 4.63
N VAL A 206 7.11 10.74 5.15
CA VAL A 206 6.47 11.80 5.93
C VAL A 206 6.60 11.49 7.43
N PRO A 207 6.75 12.50 8.32
CA PRO A 207 6.76 12.28 9.75
C PRO A 207 5.53 11.49 10.22
N GLY A 208 5.75 10.44 11.01
CA GLY A 208 4.69 9.57 11.50
C GLY A 208 3.86 10.27 12.58
N THR A 209 2.59 10.56 12.29
CA THR A 209 1.67 11.19 13.27
C THR A 209 0.91 10.17 14.12
N ALA A 210 1.14 8.87 13.93
CA ALA A 210 0.39 7.79 14.58
C ALA A 210 1.27 6.98 15.54
N ALA A 211 0.85 6.90 16.81
CA ALA A 211 1.20 5.86 17.79
C ALA A 211 2.68 5.40 17.80
N GLY A 212 3.66 6.31 17.80
CA GLY A 212 5.09 5.95 17.91
C GLY A 212 5.76 5.50 16.61
N ALA A 213 5.13 5.70 15.44
CA ALA A 213 5.83 5.67 14.17
C ALA A 213 6.62 6.97 13.99
N LEU A 214 7.90 6.86 13.61
CA LEU A 214 8.78 7.99 13.35
C LEU A 214 8.55 8.54 11.95
N TYR A 215 8.40 7.64 10.99
CA TYR A 215 8.10 7.97 9.60
C TYR A 215 7.02 7.04 9.05
N LYS A 216 6.30 7.54 8.06
CA LYS A 216 5.27 6.84 7.31
C LYS A 216 5.60 6.96 5.82
N LEU A 217 5.54 5.84 5.10
CA LEU A 217 5.61 5.78 3.65
C LEU A 217 4.21 5.45 3.12
N GLU A 218 3.54 6.40 2.47
CA GLU A 218 2.16 6.22 2.02
C GLU A 218 2.09 5.43 0.72
N GLU A 219 1.17 4.45 0.65
CA GLU A 219 0.87 3.65 -0.56
C GLU A 219 0.61 4.56 -1.78
N GLN A 220 -0.17 5.62 -1.60
CA GLN A 220 -0.60 6.50 -2.69
C GLN A 220 0.57 7.20 -3.37
N TRP A 221 1.62 7.56 -2.63
CA TRP A 221 2.77 8.25 -3.20
C TRP A 221 3.48 7.40 -4.27
N LEU A 222 3.57 6.09 -4.05
CA LEU A 222 4.14 5.13 -4.99
C LEU A 222 3.17 4.91 -6.17
N ASN A 223 1.87 4.72 -5.88
CA ASN A 223 0.84 4.53 -6.92
C ASN A 223 0.69 5.72 -7.87
N ASP A 224 0.95 6.94 -7.42
CA ASP A 224 0.90 8.13 -8.28
C ASP A 224 2.06 8.20 -9.30
N ARG A 225 3.09 7.37 -9.13
CA ARG A 225 4.35 7.42 -9.88
C ARG A 225 4.72 6.11 -10.57
N SER A 226 4.13 5.02 -10.12
CA SER A 226 4.33 3.67 -10.66
C SER A 226 3.32 3.37 -11.77
N GLU A 227 3.72 2.50 -12.70
CA GLU A 227 2.79 1.85 -13.63
C GLU A 227 2.02 0.69 -12.98
N LEU A 228 2.45 0.26 -11.79
CA LEU A 228 1.83 -0.76 -10.96
C LEU A 228 0.89 -0.12 -9.93
N ALA A 229 -0.20 -0.80 -9.66
CA ALA A 229 -1.06 -0.49 -8.53
C ALA A 229 -0.66 -1.34 -7.31
N TYR A 230 -0.12 -0.67 -6.29
CA TYR A 230 0.20 -1.27 -5.00
C TYR A 230 -0.95 -1.16 -4.00
N PHE A 231 -1.07 -2.20 -3.18
CA PHE A 231 -2.01 -2.28 -2.08
C PHE A 231 -1.27 -2.74 -0.82
N PHE A 232 -0.98 -1.83 0.10
CA PHE A 232 -0.28 -2.11 1.35
C PHE A 232 -1.29 -2.53 2.41
N ARG A 233 -1.17 -3.75 2.91
CA ARG A 233 -1.97 -4.28 4.00
C ARG A 233 -1.06 -4.62 5.18
N ALA A 234 -1.69 -4.77 6.34
CA ALA A 234 -0.96 -5.09 7.57
C ALA A 234 -0.21 -6.42 7.50
N ASP A 235 -0.65 -7.35 6.67
CA ASP A 235 -0.09 -8.68 6.45
C ASP A 235 0.69 -8.79 5.14
N HIS A 236 0.14 -8.30 4.02
CA HIS A 236 0.75 -8.43 2.69
C HIS A 236 0.78 -7.12 1.91
N ILE A 237 1.65 -7.07 0.92
CA ILE A 237 1.69 -6.05 -0.12
C ILE A 237 1.32 -6.72 -1.44
N TYR A 238 0.31 -6.19 -2.11
CA TYR A 238 -0.10 -6.65 -3.43
C TYR A 238 0.41 -5.65 -4.47
N ALA A 239 0.97 -6.14 -5.57
CA ALA A 239 1.33 -5.33 -6.73
C ALA A 239 0.55 -5.83 -7.94
N VAL A 240 -0.16 -4.94 -8.62
CA VAL A 240 -1.03 -5.27 -9.75
C VAL A 240 -0.53 -4.57 -11.00
N TYR A 241 -0.24 -5.37 -12.02
CA TYR A 241 0.02 -4.93 -13.38
C TYR A 241 -1.17 -5.30 -14.24
N GLU A 242 -1.78 -4.31 -14.90
CA GLU A 242 -2.99 -4.52 -15.68
C GLU A 242 -2.93 -3.81 -17.03
N LYS A 243 -3.20 -4.59 -18.08
CA LYS A 243 -3.47 -4.15 -19.46
C LYS A 243 -4.79 -4.81 -19.92
N PRO A 244 -5.40 -4.39 -21.05
CA PRO A 244 -6.72 -4.84 -21.47
C PRO A 244 -6.96 -6.37 -21.42
N ASP A 245 -5.94 -7.18 -21.73
CA ASP A 245 -6.03 -8.66 -21.76
C ASP A 245 -4.97 -9.35 -20.87
N LEU A 246 -4.21 -8.59 -20.09
CA LEU A 246 -3.12 -9.11 -19.26
C LEU A 246 -3.29 -8.57 -17.85
N HIS A 247 -3.36 -9.48 -16.89
CA HIS A 247 -3.51 -9.13 -15.50
C HIS A 247 -2.55 -9.95 -14.65
N VAL A 248 -1.56 -9.28 -14.07
CA VAL A 248 -0.65 -9.87 -13.10
C VAL A 248 -0.94 -9.31 -11.72
N MET A 249 -1.04 -10.19 -10.72
CA MET A 249 -1.15 -9.82 -9.32
C MET A 249 -0.08 -10.56 -8.54
N LEU A 250 0.87 -9.82 -7.97
CA LEU A 250 1.91 -10.33 -7.10
C LEU A 250 1.51 -10.09 -5.64
N ILE A 251 1.77 -11.06 -4.79
CA ILE A 251 1.53 -11.01 -3.34
C ILE A 251 2.87 -11.18 -2.66
N GLY A 252 3.21 -10.26 -1.77
CA GLY A 252 4.49 -10.29 -1.08
C GLY A 252 4.42 -9.71 0.32
N GLN A 253 5.56 -9.74 1.00
CA GLN A 253 5.75 -9.14 2.31
C GLN A 253 7.04 -8.31 2.31
N LEU A 254 7.05 -7.26 3.13
CA LEU A 254 8.23 -6.46 3.37
C LEU A 254 9.04 -7.11 4.51
N LEU A 255 10.18 -7.68 4.16
CA LEU A 255 11.04 -8.38 5.11
C LEU A 255 12.19 -7.48 5.55
N ASN A 256 12.25 -7.21 6.86
CA ASN A 256 13.37 -6.50 7.48
C ASN A 256 14.64 -7.36 7.42
N LYS A 257 15.74 -6.75 6.97
CA LYS A 257 17.08 -7.35 6.88
C LYS A 257 17.96 -6.78 8.00
N GLU A 258 18.99 -7.53 8.38
CA GLU A 258 19.90 -7.15 9.47
C GLU A 258 20.71 -5.87 9.20
N ASN A 259 20.86 -5.48 7.93
CA ASN A 259 21.58 -4.29 7.49
C ASN A 259 20.76 -2.98 7.57
N GLY A 260 19.58 -2.99 8.18
CA GLY A 260 18.71 -1.80 8.25
C GLY A 260 17.98 -1.50 6.94
N THR A 261 17.86 -2.47 6.02
CA THR A 261 16.97 -2.36 4.86
C THR A 261 15.79 -3.30 5.02
N ALA A 262 14.65 -2.95 4.44
CA ALA A 262 13.54 -3.87 4.29
C ALA A 262 13.21 -4.04 2.80
N GLU A 263 12.98 -5.26 2.37
CA GLU A 263 12.82 -5.62 0.96
C GLU A 263 11.46 -6.27 0.74
N LEU A 264 10.74 -5.82 -0.28
CA LEU A 264 9.50 -6.47 -0.72
C LEU A 264 9.85 -7.76 -1.47
N GLN A 265 9.50 -8.90 -0.87
CA GLN A 265 9.67 -10.22 -1.47
C GLN A 265 8.31 -10.80 -1.82
N PHE A 266 8.14 -11.21 -3.08
CA PHE A 266 6.91 -11.84 -3.55
C PHE A 266 6.93 -13.33 -3.21
N GLU A 267 5.80 -13.82 -2.70
CA GLU A 267 5.57 -15.21 -2.28
C GLU A 267 4.49 -15.91 -3.12
N ALA A 268 3.79 -15.15 -3.95
CA ALA A 268 2.79 -15.65 -4.88
C ALA A 268 2.63 -14.69 -6.04
N GLY A 269 2.25 -15.21 -7.20
CA GLY A 269 1.85 -14.42 -8.34
C GLY A 269 0.68 -15.08 -9.05
N PHE A 270 -0.16 -14.27 -9.67
CA PHE A 270 -1.23 -14.75 -10.53
C PHE A 270 -1.14 -14.02 -11.85
N PHE A 271 -1.14 -14.76 -12.96
CA PHE A 271 -1.25 -14.23 -14.31
C PHE A 271 -2.55 -14.69 -14.93
N ASN A 272 -3.44 -13.76 -15.28
CA ASN A 272 -4.79 -14.04 -15.79
C ASN A 272 -5.56 -15.06 -14.92
N GLY A 273 -5.37 -14.96 -13.61
CA GLY A 273 -5.96 -15.82 -12.58
C GLY A 273 -5.36 -17.22 -12.47
N PHE A 274 -4.29 -17.54 -13.20
CA PHE A 274 -3.47 -18.73 -13.01
C PHE A 274 -2.33 -18.45 -12.04
N LEU A 275 -2.12 -19.34 -11.08
CA LEU A 275 -0.99 -19.25 -10.17
C LEU A 275 0.31 -19.37 -10.97
N MET A 276 1.25 -18.47 -10.69
CA MET A 276 2.55 -18.43 -11.33
C MET A 276 3.49 -19.47 -10.72
N PRO A 277 4.33 -20.12 -11.53
CA PRO A 277 5.43 -20.95 -11.05
C PRO A 277 6.42 -20.14 -10.21
N ASP A 278 7.01 -20.76 -9.18
CA ASP A 278 8.00 -20.13 -8.31
C ASP A 278 9.24 -19.62 -9.08
N THR A 279 9.63 -20.30 -10.16
CA THR A 279 10.75 -19.89 -11.02
C THR A 279 10.53 -18.51 -11.64
N LEU A 280 9.30 -18.17 -12.03
CA LEU A 280 8.97 -16.83 -12.53
C LEU A 280 8.99 -15.80 -11.39
N LEU A 281 8.61 -16.20 -10.17
CA LEU A 281 8.60 -15.32 -9.01
C LEU A 281 10.01 -14.95 -8.53
N GLU A 282 10.99 -15.83 -8.65
CA GLU A 282 12.38 -15.58 -8.22
C GLU A 282 13.03 -14.39 -8.94
N GLU A 283 12.61 -14.12 -10.18
CA GLU A 283 13.11 -13.00 -10.98
C GLU A 283 12.41 -11.68 -10.63
N LEU A 284 11.18 -11.75 -10.13
CA LEU A 284 10.39 -10.60 -9.73
C LEU A 284 10.80 -10.13 -8.35
N ARG A 285 11.60 -9.07 -8.30
CA ARG A 285 12.02 -8.45 -7.04
C ARG A 285 11.31 -7.13 -6.83
N GLY A 286 10.73 -6.94 -5.65
CA GLY A 286 10.10 -5.68 -5.28
C GLY A 286 11.11 -4.55 -5.02
N PHE A 287 10.59 -3.45 -4.46
CA PHE A 287 11.41 -2.35 -4.00
C PHE A 287 12.07 -2.66 -2.65
N ALA A 288 13.14 -1.95 -2.33
CA ALA A 288 13.78 -1.96 -1.03
C ALA A 288 13.74 -0.56 -0.41
N VAL A 289 13.56 -0.50 0.91
CA VAL A 289 13.57 0.74 1.68
C VAL A 289 14.62 0.65 2.78
N GLY A 290 15.57 1.57 2.77
CA GLY A 290 16.56 1.69 3.83
C GLY A 290 16.03 2.47 5.03
N THR A 291 16.64 2.29 6.19
CA THR A 291 16.49 3.21 7.33
C THR A 291 17.55 4.31 7.31
N ALA A 292 18.69 4.05 6.67
CA ALA A 292 19.80 4.98 6.52
C ALA A 292 19.35 6.33 5.96
N GLY A 293 19.65 7.41 6.68
CA GLY A 293 19.23 8.78 6.36
C GLY A 293 17.99 9.26 7.11
N LEU A 294 17.04 8.36 7.44
CA LEU A 294 15.89 8.67 8.30
C LEU A 294 16.27 8.60 9.79
N GLU A 295 17.16 7.67 10.16
CA GLU A 295 17.68 7.52 11.54
C GLU A 295 18.43 8.75 12.02
N ALA A 296 19.26 9.35 11.15
CA ALA A 296 20.05 10.54 11.45
C ALA A 296 19.15 11.74 11.80
N ALA A 297 17.96 11.80 11.22
CA ALA A 297 16.97 12.82 11.51
C ALA A 297 16.11 12.50 12.75
N ALA A 298 15.96 11.21 13.12
CA ALA A 298 15.19 10.77 14.28
C ALA A 298 15.95 10.90 15.62
N GLY A 299 17.29 10.95 15.60
CA GLY A 299 18.11 11.30 16.77
C GLY A 299 18.18 10.24 17.88
N SER A 300 17.68 9.02 17.66
CA SER A 300 17.73 7.91 18.62
C SER A 300 18.64 6.76 18.11
N PRO A 301 19.44 6.09 18.96
CA PRO A 301 20.25 4.93 18.57
C PRO A 301 19.50 3.59 18.68
N ALA A 302 18.17 3.58 18.79
CA ALA A 302 17.38 2.36 18.91
C ALA A 302 17.38 1.54 17.61
N PRO A 303 17.19 0.20 17.67
CA PRO A 303 17.01 -0.59 16.45
C PRO A 303 15.70 -0.21 15.78
N TYR A 304 15.81 0.21 14.53
CA TYR A 304 14.69 0.59 13.69
C TYR A 304 14.20 -0.59 12.86
N TYR A 305 12.89 -0.66 12.64
CA TYR A 305 12.29 -1.63 11.73
C TYR A 305 11.10 -1.03 10.99
N TRP A 306 10.85 -1.56 9.80
CA TRP A 306 9.68 -1.25 9.00
C TRP A 306 8.55 -2.20 9.36
N GLN A 307 7.38 -1.64 9.66
CA GLN A 307 6.15 -2.37 9.91
C GLN A 307 5.16 -2.10 8.78
N GLN A 308 4.56 -3.16 8.25
CA GLN A 308 3.43 -3.07 7.33
C GLN A 308 2.16 -2.61 8.05
N ALA A 309 1.44 -1.67 7.44
CA ALA A 309 0.15 -1.19 7.89
C ALA A 309 -0.77 -0.97 6.68
N ASN A 310 -2.07 -0.82 6.95
CA ASN A 310 -3.02 -0.54 5.88
C ASN A 310 -2.74 0.82 5.24
N GLY A 311 -2.42 0.80 3.94
CA GLY A 311 -2.11 1.98 3.13
C GLY A 311 -0.74 2.61 3.41
N ALA A 312 0.12 1.98 4.22
CA ALA A 312 1.43 2.55 4.53
C ALA A 312 2.46 1.56 5.07
N LEU A 313 3.74 1.95 4.99
CA LEU A 313 4.83 1.35 5.78
C LEU A 313 5.21 2.32 6.90
N LEU A 314 5.43 1.81 8.10
CA LEU A 314 5.73 2.60 9.29
C LEU A 314 7.14 2.29 9.80
N LEU A 315 7.98 3.31 9.94
CA LEU A 315 9.27 3.18 10.60
C LEU A 315 9.08 3.31 12.11
N ARG A 316 9.48 2.29 12.87
CA ARG A 316 9.29 2.26 14.32
C ARG A 316 10.57 1.81 15.01
N THR A 317 10.64 2.06 16.32
CA THR A 317 11.67 1.55 17.22
C THR A 317 11.10 0.43 18.08
N ASN A 318 11.94 -0.50 18.53
CA ASN A 318 11.57 -1.47 19.56
C ASN A 318 11.54 -0.75 20.92
N GLU A 319 10.39 -0.18 21.29
CA GLU A 319 10.07 0.29 22.64
C GLU A 319 8.86 -0.45 23.22
#